data_AF-A0A7X2MEB2-F1
#
_entry.id   AF-A0A7X2MEB2-F1
#
_cell.length_a   1.000
_cell.length_b   1.000
_cell.length_c   1.000
_cell.angle_alpha   90.00
_cell.angle_beta   90.00
_cell.angle_gamma   90.00
#
_symmetry.space_group_name_H-M   'P 1'
#
loop_
_entity.id
_entity.type
_entity.pdbx_description
1 polymer ?
#
loop_
_entity_poly.entity_id
_entity_poly.type
_entity_poly.pdbx_seq_one_letter_code
_entity_poly.pdbx_strand_id
1 'polypeptide(L)'
;QLLTADAMVDSSLAAMQFMLAARAHGYDTNPIAGYDAKKAATALGLDPERYVPVMAIAVGKADSQSTDIKSTRYSVDDVIEFQ
;
A
#
# COMPACT_ATOMS: atom_id res chain seq x y z
N GLN A 1 1.66 20.68 -3.61
CA GLN A 1 0.47 19.93 -4.06
C GLN A 1 0.79 18.99 -5.20
N LEU A 2 1.30 19.48 -6.35
CA LEU A 2 1.70 18.61 -7.48
C LEU A 2 2.80 17.59 -7.10
N LEU A 3 3.88 18.05 -6.46
CA LEU A 3 4.97 17.18 -5.98
C LEU A 3 4.55 16.15 -4.93
N THR A 4 3.51 16.47 -4.15
CA THR A 4 2.97 15.55 -3.15
C THR A 4 2.21 14.41 -3.81
N ALA A 5 1.41 14.70 -4.84
CA ALA A 5 0.69 13.70 -5.61
C ALA A 5 1.66 12.78 -6.36
N ASP A 6 2.72 13.35 -6.93
CA ASP A 6 3.79 12.62 -7.62
C ASP A 6 4.47 11.61 -6.67
N ALA A 7 4.91 12.06 -5.50
CA ALA A 7 5.51 11.19 -4.48
C ALA A 7 4.55 10.10 -3.98
N MET A 8 3.24 10.37 -3.91
CA MET A 8 2.22 9.37 -3.57
C MET A 8 2.08 8.30 -4.66
N VAL A 9 2.09 8.69 -5.94
CA VAL A 9 2.03 7.75 -7.07
C VAL A 9 3.26 6.86 -7.08
N ASP A 10 4.46 7.45 -7.00
CA ASP A 10 5.73 6.71 -7.00
C ASP A 10 5.79 5.69 -5.87
N SER A 11 5.45 6.13 -4.65
CA SER A 11 5.46 5.26 -3.47
C SER A 11 4.42 4.16 -3.56
N SER A 12 3.25 4.43 -4.16
CA SER A 12 2.18 3.42 -4.32
C SER A 12 2.56 2.36 -5.35
N LEU A 13 3.21 2.75 -6.45
CA LEU A 13 3.74 1.81 -7.45
C LEU A 13 4.85 0.94 -6.84
N ALA A 14 5.77 1.56 -6.10
CA ALA A 14 6.81 0.83 -5.37
C ALA A 14 6.23 -0.14 -4.33
N ALA A 15 5.21 0.29 -3.57
CA ALA A 15 4.50 -0.54 -2.61
C ALA A 15 3.85 -1.77 -3.27
N MET A 16 3.18 -1.59 -4.40
CA MET A 16 2.59 -2.71 -5.16
C MET A 16 3.65 -3.74 -5.54
N GLN A 17 4.77 -3.28 -6.11
CA GLN A 17 5.86 -4.16 -6.51
C GLN A 17 6.48 -4.88 -5.31
N PHE A 18 6.66 -4.19 -4.19
CA PHE A 18 7.16 -4.77 -2.94
C PHE A 18 6.24 -5.90 -2.43
N MET A 19 4.93 -5.68 -2.42
CA MET A 19 3.96 -6.70 -1.98
C MET A 19 3.99 -7.95 -2.87
N LEU A 20 4.08 -7.78 -4.19
CA LEU A 20 4.21 -8.89 -5.13
C LEU A 20 5.53 -9.66 -4.93
N ALA A 21 6.64 -8.94 -4.71
CA ALA A 21 7.94 -9.53 -4.45
C ALA A 21 7.94 -10.31 -3.13
N ALA A 22 7.40 -9.75 -2.04
CA ALA A 22 7.28 -10.43 -0.76
C ALA A 22 6.53 -11.77 -0.90
N ARG A 23 5.45 -11.80 -1.69
CA ARG A 23 4.73 -13.03 -2.02
C ARG A 23 5.58 -14.04 -2.79
N ALA A 24 6.37 -13.61 -3.76
CA ALA A 24 7.31 -14.49 -4.47
C ALA A 24 8.36 -15.11 -3.55
N HIS A 25 8.68 -14.45 -2.42
CA HIS A 25 9.59 -14.95 -1.39
C HIS A 25 8.89 -15.77 -0.28
N GLY A 26 7.60 -16.09 -0.42
CA GLY A 26 6.85 -16.90 0.55
C GLY A 26 6.37 -16.16 1.79
N TYR A 27 6.27 -14.83 1.71
CA TYR A 27 5.63 -13.98 2.72
C TYR A 27 4.25 -13.51 2.23
N ASP A 28 3.44 -13.00 3.15
CA ASP A 28 2.23 -12.24 2.85
C ASP A 28 2.33 -10.82 3.40
N THR A 29 1.54 -9.93 2.81
CA THR A 29 1.55 -8.50 3.12
C THR A 29 0.16 -7.92 3.26
N ASN A 30 0.02 -6.89 4.10
CA ASN A 30 -1.22 -6.13 4.24
C ASN A 30 -0.94 -4.61 4.15
N PRO A 31 -1.38 -3.93 3.08
CA PRO A 31 -1.28 -2.47 2.96
C PRO A 31 -2.35 -1.76 3.80
N ILE A 32 -1.95 -0.75 4.57
CA ILE A 32 -2.79 -0.06 5.55
C ILE A 32 -2.64 1.46 5.40
N ALA A 33 -3.77 2.15 5.26
CA ALA A 33 -3.86 3.61 5.28
C ALA A 33 -4.47 4.17 6.58
N GLY A 34 -5.01 3.32 7.46
CA GLY A 34 -5.70 3.71 8.69
C GLY A 34 -4.78 4.05 9.86
N TYR A 35 -3.84 4.99 9.69
CA TYR A 35 -2.94 5.48 10.73
C TYR A 35 -2.92 7.02 10.81
N ASP A 36 -2.37 7.57 11.90
CA ASP A 36 -2.22 9.03 12.05
C ASP A 36 -1.05 9.53 11.18
N ALA A 37 -1.35 9.83 9.91
CA ALA A 37 -0.36 10.28 8.93
C ALA A 37 0.36 11.57 9.33
N LYS A 38 -0.24 12.43 10.17
CA LYS A 38 0.41 13.65 10.66
C LYS A 38 1.54 13.36 11.64
N LYS A 39 1.48 12.21 12.33
CA LYS A 39 2.48 11.80 13.32
C LYS A 39 3.46 10.78 12.80
N ALA A 40 3.14 10.08 11.71
CA ALA A 40 3.94 8.95 11.24
C ALA A 40 5.38 9.33 10.88
N ALA A 41 5.61 10.46 10.20
CA ALA A 41 6.96 10.92 9.87
C ALA A 41 7.80 11.18 11.14
N THR A 42 7.28 11.98 12.08
CA THR A 42 7.92 12.26 13.37
C THR A 42 8.17 10.99 14.19
N ALA A 43 7.20 10.07 14.24
CA ALA A 43 7.32 8.82 14.98
C ALA A 43 8.40 7.90 14.42
N LEU A 44 8.70 7.99 13.12
CA LEU A 44 9.77 7.27 12.44
C LEU A 44 11.10 8.05 12.41
N GLY A 45 11.18 9.21 13.09
CA GLY A 45 12.38 10.05 13.10
C GLY A 45 12.67 10.75 11.77
N LEU A 46 11.66 10.92 10.92
CA LEU A 46 11.74 11.59 9.63
C LEU A 46 11.30 13.05 9.73
N ASP A 47 11.83 13.89 8.85
CA ASP A 47 11.43 15.29 8.71
C ASP A 47 9.98 15.38 8.17
N PRO A 48 9.02 15.90 8.96
CA PRO A 48 7.61 15.96 8.57
C PRO A 48 7.31 16.98 7.47
N GLU A 49 8.20 17.94 7.21
CA GLU A 49 8.05 18.91 6.12
C GLU A 49 8.52 18.33 4.77
N ARG A 50 9.40 17.33 4.81
CA ARG A 50 9.97 16.69 3.61
C ARG A 50 9.27 15.38 3.24
N TYR A 51 8.97 14.54 4.23
CA TYR A 51 8.45 13.19 3.99
C TYR A 51 6.95 13.11 4.21
N VAL A 52 6.25 12.64 3.19
CA VAL A 52 4.81 12.40 3.24
C VAL A 52 4.57 10.91 3.43
N PRO A 53 3.98 10.49 4.57
CA PRO A 53 3.60 9.09 4.76
C PRO A 53 2.53 8.67 3.76
N VAL A 54 2.76 7.56 3.03
CA VAL A 54 1.85 7.06 1.99
C VAL A 54 1.11 5.82 2.46
N MET A 55 1.84 4.78 2.87
CA MET A 55 1.26 3.47 3.19
C MET A 55 2.10 2.75 4.24
N ALA A 56 1.45 2.16 5.23
CA ALA A 56 2.08 1.19 6.10
C ALA A 56 1.86 -0.21 5.51
N ILE A 57 2.89 -1.06 5.49
CA ILE A 57 2.80 -2.42 4.94
C ILE A 57 3.23 -3.39 6.03
N ALA A 58 2.30 -4.16 6.57
CA ALA A 58 2.64 -5.28 7.42
C ALA A 58 3.16 -6.43 6.56
N VAL A 59 4.20 -7.14 7.03
CA VAL A 59 4.83 -8.26 6.32
C VAL A 59 5.03 -9.41 7.29
N GLY A 60 4.69 -10.63 6.87
CA GLY A 60 4.83 -11.81 7.72
C GLY A 60 4.57 -13.11 6.96
N LYS A 61 4.58 -14.24 7.66
CA LYS A 61 4.07 -15.49 7.11
C LYS A 61 2.59 -15.58 7.41
N ALA A 62 1.77 -16.00 6.44
CA ALA A 62 0.36 -16.24 6.68
C ALA A 62 0.17 -17.30 7.77
N ASP A 63 -0.84 -17.08 8.61
CA ASP A 63 -1.30 -18.09 9.55
C ASP A 63 -2.08 -19.15 8.77
N SER A 64 -1.59 -20.39 8.81
CA SER A 64 -2.23 -21.57 8.20
C SER A 64 -3.67 -21.82 8.67
N GLN A 65 -4.06 -21.28 9.84
CA GLN A 65 -5.41 -21.39 10.38
C GLN A 65 -6.30 -20.20 9.98
N SER A 66 -5.73 -19.16 9.38
CA SER A 66 -6.51 -18.00 8.94
C SER A 66 -7.32 -18.31 7.69
N THR A 67 -8.55 -17.78 7.64
CA THR A 67 -9.40 -17.86 6.46
C THR A 67 -9.14 -16.65 5.56
N ASP A 68 -8.72 -16.91 4.32
CA ASP A 68 -8.59 -15.86 3.31
C ASP A 68 -9.92 -15.14 3.07
N ILE A 69 -9.91 -13.81 3.22
CA ILE A 69 -11.04 -12.99 2.82
C ILE A 69 -11.02 -12.88 1.29
N LYS A 70 -11.91 -13.61 0.63
CA LYS A 70 -12.09 -13.50 -0.82
C LYS A 70 -12.84 -12.21 -1.15
N SER A 71 -12.12 -11.24 -1.68
CA SER A 71 -12.70 -9.99 -2.16
C SER A 71 -13.28 -10.15 -3.57
N THR A 72 -14.36 -9.42 -3.87
CA THR A 72 -14.95 -9.33 -5.21
C THR A 72 -14.39 -8.12 -5.97
N ARG A 73 -14.51 -8.11 -7.29
CA ARG A 73 -14.19 -6.97 -8.17
C ARG A 73 -15.36 -6.74 -9.13
N TYR A 74 -15.52 -5.51 -9.60
CA TYR A 74 -16.46 -5.18 -10.67
C TYR A 74 -16.08 -5.90 -11.97
N SER A 75 -17.03 -6.02 -12.91
CA SER A 75 -16.72 -6.50 -14.26
C SER A 75 -15.82 -5.49 -14.97
N VAL A 76 -15.02 -5.96 -15.92
CA VAL A 76 -14.19 -5.10 -16.76
C VAL A 76 -15.06 -4.16 -17.60
N ASP A 77 -16.22 -4.65 -18.07
CA ASP A 77 -17.18 -3.86 -18.84
C ASP A 77 -17.80 -2.70 -18.04
N ASP A 78 -17.76 -2.76 -16.71
CA ASP A 78 -18.29 -1.70 -15.83
C ASP A 78 -17.29 -0.54 -15.65
N VAL A 79 -16.00 -0.74 -15.99
CA VAL A 79 -14.90 0.19 -15.66
C VAL A 79 -14.03 0.59 -16.85
N ILE A 80 -14.36 0.14 -18.06
CA ILE A 80 -13.65 0.50 -19.30
C ILE A 80 -14.57 1.23 -20.27
N GLU A 81 -14.07 2.30 -20.86
CA GLU A 81 -14.70 3.02 -21.98
C GLU A 81 -13.67 3.16 -23.11
N PHE A 82 -14.07 2.85 -24.35
CA PHE A 82 -13.25 3.05 -25.54
C PHE A 82 -13.74 4.31 -26.26
N GLN A 83 -12.84 5.29 -26.43
CA GLN A 83 -13.10 6.51 -27.21
C GLN A 83 -12.72 6.34 -28.68
#